data_AF-A0A352GNS3-F1
#
_entry.id   AF-A0A352GNS3-F1
#
_cell.length_a   1.000
_cell.length_b   1.000
_cell.length_c   1.000
_cell.angle_alpha   90.00
_cell.angle_beta   90.00
_cell.angle_gamma   90.00
#
_symmetry.space_group_name_H-M   'P 1'
#
loop_
_entity.id
_entity.type
_entity.pdbx_description
1 polymer ?
#
loop_
_entity_poly.entity_id
_entity_poly.type
_entity_poly.pdbx_seq_one_letter_code
_entity_poly.pdbx_strand_id
1 'polypeptide(L)'
;MHKSLVIALATATAFGLAACGKKEPSKLTFDQAAQELAKGADSFKVYVKGLDNKLVKWTGTVTETRRWHEDDYAPAAGMLVDMDGAPGPELFVNIGVDDLETAKTGAKVSFTARLMESVDEKGKLLIKMKVEEFH
;
A
#
# COMPACT_ATOMS: atom_id res chain seq x y z
N MET A 1 -50.98 3.85 -44.69
CA MET A 1 -50.53 2.44 -44.61
C MET A 1 -49.23 2.39 -43.82
N HIS A 2 -49.29 2.02 -42.54
CA HIS A 2 -48.11 1.86 -41.69
C HIS A 2 -47.56 0.43 -41.83
N LYS A 3 -46.27 0.30 -42.12
CA LYS A 3 -45.58 -0.99 -42.16
C LYS A 3 -44.32 -0.94 -41.28
N SER A 4 -44.38 -1.76 -40.23
CA SER A 4 -43.32 -2.58 -39.64
C SER A 4 -41.97 -1.96 -39.27
N LEU A 5 -41.84 -1.78 -37.97
CA LEU A 5 -40.72 -2.15 -37.09
C LEU A 5 -39.70 -3.13 -37.69
N VAL A 6 -38.42 -2.75 -37.74
CA VAL A 6 -37.26 -3.64 -37.50
C VAL A 6 -36.16 -2.83 -36.82
N ILE A 7 -35.97 -3.09 -35.53
CA ILE A 7 -34.77 -2.76 -34.77
C ILE A 7 -33.72 -3.81 -35.18
N ALA A 8 -32.57 -3.36 -35.68
CA ALA A 8 -31.37 -4.17 -35.77
C ALA A 8 -30.22 -3.36 -35.16
N LEU A 9 -30.22 -3.28 -33.82
CA LEU A 9 -29.08 -2.81 -33.06
C LEU A 9 -28.02 -3.91 -33.12
N ALA A 10 -27.12 -3.81 -34.11
CA ALA A 10 -25.91 -4.61 -34.15
C ALA A 10 -24.95 -4.10 -33.06
N THR A 11 -25.17 -4.49 -31.81
CA THR A 11 -24.14 -4.36 -30.77
C THR A 11 -23.08 -5.41 -31.06
N ALA A 12 -22.06 -4.98 -31.81
CA ALA A 12 -20.83 -5.73 -31.99
C ALA A 12 -20.26 -6.08 -30.60
N THR A 13 -20.09 -7.37 -30.41
CA THR A 13 -19.44 -8.02 -29.29
C THR A 13 -17.98 -7.58 -29.14
N ALA A 14 -17.61 -7.32 -27.89
CA ALA A 14 -16.35 -7.66 -27.24
C ALA A 14 -15.04 -7.31 -27.97
N PHE A 15 -14.26 -6.37 -27.43
CA PHE A 15 -12.80 -6.50 -27.28
C PHE A 15 -12.32 -5.44 -26.27
N GLY A 16 -12.21 -5.85 -25.02
CA GLY A 16 -11.53 -5.13 -23.97
C GLY A 16 -10.90 -6.18 -23.07
N LEU A 17 -9.82 -6.75 -23.58
CA LEU A 17 -8.99 -7.77 -22.96
C LEU A 17 -8.88 -7.54 -21.45
N ALA A 18 -9.10 -8.59 -20.69
CA ALA A 18 -8.55 -8.71 -19.35
C ALA A 18 -7.03 -8.54 -19.47
N ALA A 19 -6.56 -7.29 -19.39
CA ALA A 19 -5.20 -7.03 -19.03
C ALA A 19 -5.07 -7.53 -17.59
N CYS A 20 -4.32 -8.60 -17.38
CA CYS A 20 -3.59 -8.80 -16.15
C CYS A 20 -2.59 -7.64 -16.00
N GLY A 21 -3.11 -6.42 -15.82
CA GLY A 21 -2.35 -5.21 -15.59
C GLY A 21 -2.04 -5.15 -14.11
N LYS A 22 -0.77 -4.91 -13.75
CA LYS A 22 -0.40 -4.52 -12.39
C LYS A 22 -1.37 -3.43 -11.93
N LYS A 23 -2.02 -3.63 -10.78
CA LYS A 23 -2.98 -2.65 -10.24
C LYS A 23 -2.24 -1.33 -10.04
N GLU A 24 -2.75 -0.24 -10.60
CA GLU A 24 -2.15 1.08 -10.43
C GLU A 24 -2.22 1.50 -8.95
N PRO A 25 -1.18 2.17 -8.38
CA PRO A 25 -1.27 2.73 -7.05
C PRO A 25 -2.43 3.71 -6.92
N SER A 26 -3.11 3.69 -5.77
CA SER A 26 -4.17 4.64 -5.44
C SER A 26 -3.60 6.04 -5.22
N LYS A 27 -4.48 7.06 -5.28
CA LYS A 27 -4.16 8.45 -4.94
C LYS A 27 -4.19 8.72 -3.42
N LEU A 28 -4.25 7.66 -2.60
CA LEU A 28 -4.26 7.79 -1.14
C LEU A 28 -2.96 8.44 -0.66
N THR A 29 -3.08 9.56 0.03
CA THR A 29 -1.93 10.26 0.60
C THR A 29 -1.57 9.70 1.98
N PHE A 30 -0.32 9.91 2.39
CA PHE A 30 0.11 9.60 3.75
C PHE A 30 -0.73 10.36 4.79
N ASP A 31 -0.98 11.66 4.58
CA ASP A 31 -1.76 12.49 5.51
C ASP A 31 -3.16 11.92 5.77
N GLN A 32 -3.83 11.40 4.73
CA GLN A 32 -5.14 10.77 4.90
C GLN A 32 -5.04 9.53 5.79
N ALA A 33 -4.06 8.66 5.54
CA ALA A 33 -3.84 7.47 6.36
C ALA A 33 -3.45 7.84 7.81
N ALA A 34 -2.60 8.85 7.99
CA ALA A 34 -2.16 9.36 9.29
C ALA A 34 -3.32 9.96 10.09
N GLN A 35 -4.18 10.75 9.45
CA GLN A 35 -5.38 11.31 10.08
C GLN A 35 -6.36 10.22 10.54
N GLU A 36 -6.53 9.16 9.75
CA GLU A 36 -7.37 8.03 10.14
C GLU A 36 -6.78 7.23 11.30
N LEU A 37 -5.45 7.07 11.34
CA LEU A 37 -4.80 6.46 12.50
C LEU A 37 -4.88 7.31 13.76
N ALA A 38 -4.82 8.64 13.63
CA ALA A 38 -4.97 9.57 14.75
C ALA A 38 -6.35 9.49 15.43
N LYS A 39 -7.37 8.96 14.74
CA LYS A 39 -8.69 8.66 15.34
C LYS A 39 -8.70 7.36 16.15
N GLY A 40 -7.65 6.55 16.05
CA GLY A 40 -7.46 5.28 16.77
C GLY A 40 -7.30 4.07 15.84
N ALA A 41 -6.68 3.02 16.37
CA ALA A 41 -6.39 1.78 15.63
C ALA A 41 -7.65 1.11 15.04
N ASP A 42 -8.77 1.12 15.77
CA ASP A 42 -10.04 0.56 15.28
C ASP A 42 -10.61 1.36 14.10
N SER A 43 -10.50 2.70 14.15
CA SER A 43 -10.89 3.57 13.03
C SER A 43 -10.05 3.27 11.81
N PHE A 44 -8.72 3.18 11.98
CA PHE A 44 -7.80 2.85 10.91
C PHE A 44 -8.08 1.47 10.29
N LYS A 45 -8.39 0.47 11.12
CA LYS A 45 -8.74 -0.87 10.66
C LYS A 45 -10.01 -0.87 9.79
N VAL A 46 -11.04 -0.13 10.20
CA VAL A 46 -12.27 0.02 9.40
C VAL A 46 -11.97 0.75 8.10
N TYR A 47 -11.21 1.84 8.18
CA TYR A 47 -10.77 2.62 7.02
C TYR A 47 -10.05 1.75 5.99
N VAL A 48 -8.99 1.04 6.38
CA VAL A 48 -8.21 0.18 5.48
C VAL A 48 -9.07 -0.95 4.90
N LYS A 49 -10.06 -1.47 5.62
CA LYS A 49 -11.01 -2.46 5.08
C LYS A 49 -11.94 -1.89 4.02
N GLY A 50 -12.32 -0.62 4.14
CA GLY A 50 -13.20 0.08 3.18
C GLY A 50 -12.51 0.58 1.91
N LEU A 51 -11.17 0.50 1.81
CA LEU A 51 -10.44 0.93 0.63
C LEU A 51 -10.58 -0.08 -0.54
N ASP A 52 -11.11 0.39 -1.67
CA ASP A 52 -11.16 -0.38 -2.94
C ASP A 52 -9.76 -0.72 -3.47
N ASN A 53 -8.80 0.17 -3.21
CA ASN A 53 -7.40 -0.02 -3.56
C ASN A 53 -6.49 0.43 -2.41
N LYS A 54 -5.73 -0.52 -1.87
CA LYS A 54 -4.79 -0.32 -0.75
C LYS A 54 -3.36 -0.11 -1.19
N LEU A 55 -3.10 -0.21 -2.50
CA LEU A 55 -1.78 0.01 -3.06
C LEU A 55 -1.50 1.50 -3.08
N VAL A 56 -0.36 1.93 -2.56
CA VAL A 56 0.10 3.32 -2.57
C VAL A 56 1.54 3.38 -3.06
N LYS A 57 1.93 4.52 -3.59
CA LYS A 57 3.32 4.84 -3.90
C LYS A 57 3.75 6.03 -3.07
N TRP A 58 4.65 5.80 -2.12
CA TRP A 58 5.13 6.82 -1.18
C TRP A 58 6.65 6.87 -1.18
N THR A 59 7.18 8.01 -0.71
CA THR A 59 8.61 8.27 -0.60
C THR A 59 8.90 8.77 0.80
N GLY A 60 9.98 8.28 1.41
CA GLY A 60 10.44 8.72 2.72
C GLY A 60 11.90 8.37 2.97
N THR A 61 12.35 8.59 4.19
CA THR A 61 13.70 8.29 4.65
C THR A 61 13.68 7.12 5.62
N VAL A 62 14.52 6.12 5.39
CA VAL A 62 14.65 4.97 6.28
C VAL A 62 15.29 5.40 7.60
N THR A 63 14.62 5.18 8.72
CA THR A 63 15.14 5.47 10.05
C THR A 63 15.78 4.24 10.70
N GLU A 64 15.27 3.05 10.42
CA GLU A 64 15.77 1.79 10.99
C GLU A 64 15.54 0.63 10.00
N THR A 65 16.44 -0.34 9.98
CA THR A 65 16.24 -1.63 9.28
C THR A 65 16.24 -2.78 10.27
N ARG A 66 15.40 -3.77 10.03
CA ARG A 66 15.27 -4.96 10.88
C ARG A 66 15.29 -6.22 10.04
N ARG A 67 15.94 -7.24 10.59
CA ARG A 67 15.87 -8.63 10.11
C ARG A 67 15.41 -9.50 11.27
N TRP A 68 14.43 -10.35 11.02
CA TRP A 68 13.92 -11.31 11.98
C TRP A 68 13.59 -12.62 11.27
N HIS A 69 13.10 -13.60 12.03
CA HIS A 69 12.59 -14.85 11.50
C HIS A 69 11.10 -14.94 11.84
N GLU A 70 10.28 -15.38 10.88
CA GLU A 70 8.89 -15.74 11.15
C GLU A 70 8.82 -17.12 11.83
N ASP A 71 7.62 -17.54 12.24
CA ASP A 71 7.40 -18.77 13.02
C ASP A 71 7.96 -20.04 12.35
N ASP A 72 8.04 -20.06 11.01
CA ASP A 72 8.59 -21.16 10.21
C ASP A 72 10.10 -21.03 9.95
N TYR A 73 10.81 -20.16 10.68
CA TYR A 73 12.21 -19.78 10.43
C TYR A 73 12.44 -19.14 9.05
N ALA A 74 11.39 -18.72 8.35
CA ALA A 74 11.51 -17.96 7.13
C ALA A 74 12.14 -16.60 7.46
N PRO A 75 13.25 -16.22 6.78
CA PRO A 75 13.88 -14.93 7.04
C PRO A 75 12.95 -13.81 6.55
N ALA A 76 12.73 -12.82 7.40
CA ALA A 76 11.90 -11.67 7.11
C ALA A 76 12.66 -10.37 7.40
N ALA A 77 12.26 -9.32 6.70
CA ALA A 77 12.89 -8.03 6.79
C ALA A 77 11.87 -6.90 6.75
N GLY A 78 12.25 -5.79 7.34
CA GLY A 78 11.42 -4.61 7.42
C GLY A 78 12.26 -3.36 7.66
N MET A 79 11.66 -2.22 7.37
CA MET A 79 12.25 -0.92 7.61
C MET A 79 11.25 0.01 8.28
N LEU A 80 11.74 0.85 9.19
CA LEU A 80 11.02 2.02 9.63
C LEU A 80 11.31 3.17 8.67
N VAL A 81 10.26 3.85 8.23
CA VAL A 81 10.35 4.99 7.32
C VAL A 81 9.68 6.21 7.96
N ASP A 82 10.44 7.30 8.05
CA ASP A 82 9.93 8.63 8.30
C ASP A 82 9.52 9.28 6.98
N MET A 83 8.38 9.96 6.97
CA MET A 83 7.82 10.59 5.77
C MET A 83 8.41 11.99 5.55
N ASP A 84 9.74 12.11 5.63
CA ASP A 84 10.52 13.34 5.44
C ASP A 84 9.99 14.52 6.28
N GLY A 85 9.66 14.26 7.56
CA GLY A 85 9.13 15.26 8.49
C GLY A 85 7.65 15.61 8.32
N ALA A 86 6.89 14.89 7.47
CA ALA A 86 5.44 14.99 7.45
C ALA A 86 4.87 14.56 8.82
N PRO A 87 3.97 15.35 9.44
CA PRO A 87 3.43 15.04 10.75
C PRO A 87 2.59 13.77 10.68
N GLY A 88 2.95 12.75 11.46
CA GLY A 88 2.23 11.49 11.46
C GLY A 88 2.99 10.35 12.13
N PRO A 89 2.44 9.12 12.08
CA PRO A 89 3.12 7.92 12.53
C PRO A 89 4.29 7.56 11.60
N GLU A 90 5.33 6.92 12.13
CA GLU A 90 6.30 6.22 11.29
C GLU A 90 5.62 5.03 10.57
N LEU A 91 6.18 4.67 9.42
CA LEU A 91 5.75 3.51 8.66
C LEU A 91 6.61 2.30 9.03
N PHE A 92 5.98 1.16 9.31
CA PHE A 92 6.67 -0.13 9.36
C PHE A 92 6.42 -0.88 8.05
N VAL A 93 7.44 -0.95 7.22
CA VAL A 93 7.35 -1.46 5.86
C VAL A 93 8.02 -2.84 5.80
N ASN A 94 7.24 -3.89 5.54
CA ASN A 94 7.76 -5.24 5.31
C ASN A 94 8.33 -5.34 3.90
N ILE A 95 9.55 -5.86 3.79
CA ILE A 95 10.38 -5.86 2.58
C ILE A 95 10.97 -7.26 2.34
N GLY A 96 11.45 -7.51 1.12
CA GLY A 96 12.27 -8.69 0.86
C GLY A 96 13.58 -8.62 1.63
N VAL A 97 14.12 -9.77 2.02
CA VAL A 97 15.42 -9.84 2.72
C VAL A 97 16.55 -9.29 1.84
N ASP A 98 16.44 -9.48 0.53
CA ASP A 98 17.40 -8.99 -0.47
C ASP A 98 17.34 -7.46 -0.62
N ASP A 99 16.20 -6.83 -0.33
CA ASP A 99 16.02 -5.37 -0.43
C ASP A 99 16.72 -4.60 0.71
N LEU A 100 17.19 -5.30 1.76
CA LEU A 100 17.93 -4.68 2.87
C LEU A 100 19.25 -4.03 2.42
N GLU A 101 19.84 -4.48 1.31
CA GLU A 101 21.06 -3.87 0.78
C GLU A 101 20.82 -2.44 0.28
N THR A 102 19.60 -2.18 -0.22
CA THR A 102 19.16 -0.88 -0.75
C THR A 102 18.55 -0.01 0.35
N ALA A 103 17.76 -0.60 1.24
CA ALA A 103 16.99 0.10 2.26
C ALA A 103 17.81 0.48 3.51
N LYS A 104 19.02 1.01 3.39
CA LYS A 104 19.88 1.35 4.56
C LYS A 104 19.34 2.57 5.34
N THR A 105 19.58 2.61 6.65
CA THR A 105 19.29 3.80 7.47
C THR A 105 19.88 5.08 6.85
N GLY A 106 19.06 6.13 6.78
CA GLY A 106 19.38 7.41 6.15
C GLY A 106 19.15 7.44 4.64
N ALA A 107 18.86 6.31 3.99
CA ALA A 107 18.55 6.29 2.58
C ALA A 107 17.15 6.86 2.31
N LYS A 108 17.03 7.64 1.25
CA LYS A 108 15.73 7.99 0.67
C LYS A 108 15.23 6.83 -0.17
N VAL A 109 14.01 6.39 0.09
CA VAL A 109 13.39 5.24 -0.58
C VAL A 109 12.05 5.66 -1.19
N SER A 110 11.80 5.19 -2.41
CA SER A 110 10.51 5.26 -3.07
C SER A 110 9.99 3.84 -3.20
N PHE A 111 8.77 3.58 -2.73
CA PHE A 111 8.22 2.23 -2.75
C PHE A 111 6.75 2.24 -3.12
N THR A 112 6.33 1.17 -3.78
CA THR A 112 4.93 0.84 -3.96
C THR A 112 4.57 -0.28 -2.99
N ALA A 113 3.64 0.00 -2.08
CA ALA A 113 3.31 -0.91 -1.00
C ALA A 113 1.80 -0.95 -0.74
N ARG A 114 1.35 -2.05 -0.15
CA ARG A 114 -0.02 -2.25 0.29
C ARG A 114 -0.16 -1.79 1.74
N LEU A 115 -1.15 -0.95 2.03
CA LEU A 115 -1.57 -0.67 3.41
C LEU A 115 -2.23 -1.92 4.00
N MET A 116 -1.78 -2.29 5.21
CA MET A 116 -2.23 -3.50 5.88
C MET A 116 -3.11 -3.17 7.10
N GLU A 117 -2.50 -2.59 8.13
CA GLU A 117 -3.11 -2.34 9.44
C GLU A 117 -2.22 -1.37 10.22
N SER A 118 -2.61 -1.05 11.45
CA SER A 118 -1.73 -0.41 12.42
C SER A 118 -1.13 -1.43 13.37
N VAL A 119 0.09 -1.20 13.81
CA VAL A 119 0.74 -1.99 14.87
C VAL A 119 1.17 -1.07 16.00
N ASP A 120 1.07 -1.56 17.24
CA ASP A 120 1.68 -0.89 18.39
C ASP A 120 3.06 -1.49 18.64
N GLU A 121 4.09 -0.64 18.58
CA GLU A 121 5.43 -1.00 19.00
C GLU A 121 5.89 -0.08 20.12
N LYS A 122 6.12 -0.66 21.31
CA LYS A 122 6.64 0.07 22.48
C LYS A 122 5.80 1.31 22.83
N GLY A 123 4.47 1.24 22.65
CA GLY A 123 3.55 2.33 22.92
C GLY A 123 3.47 3.37 21.81
N LYS A 124 4.02 3.08 20.62
CA LYS A 124 3.89 3.91 19.41
C LYS A 124 3.07 3.18 18.36
N LEU A 125 2.01 3.83 17.87
CA LEU A 125 1.25 3.33 16.73
C LEU A 125 2.00 3.62 15.43
N LEU A 126 2.23 2.57 14.64
CA LEU A 126 2.85 2.61 13.32
C LEU A 126 1.86 2.17 12.26
N ILE A 127 2.03 2.65 11.02
CA ILE A 127 1.29 2.13 9.86
C ILE A 127 2.09 0.97 9.28
N LYS A 128 1.53 -0.23 9.32
CA LYS A 128 2.14 -1.43 8.73
C LYS A 128 1.82 -1.52 7.23
N MET A 129 2.85 -1.77 6.45
CA MET A 129 2.79 -1.88 5.00
C MET A 129 3.52 -3.13 4.51
N LYS A 130 3.16 -3.61 3.32
CA LYS A 130 3.89 -4.67 2.62
C LYS A 130 4.31 -4.18 1.25
N VAL A 131 5.62 -4.17 0.96
CA VAL A 131 6.13 -3.75 -0.35
C VAL A 131 5.72 -4.74 -1.42
N GLU A 132 5.35 -4.19 -2.57
CA GLU A 132 5.10 -4.91 -3.81
C GLU A 132 6.20 -4.57 -4.84
N GLU A 133 6.78 -3.36 -4.77
CA GLU A 133 7.87 -2.92 -5.65
C GLU A 133 8.74 -1.82 -4.99
N PHE A 134 10.07 -1.99 -5.03
CA PHE A 134 11.06 -0.96 -4.69
C PHE A 134 11.50 -0.19 -5.93
N HIS A 135 11.73 1.12 -5.78
CA HIS A 135 12.14 2.04 -6.83
C HIS A 135 13.43 2.77 -6.44
#